data_AF-A0A941WUU5-F1
#
_entry.id   AF-A0A941WUU5-F1
#
_cell.length_a   1.000
_cell.length_b   1.000
_cell.length_c   1.000
_cell.angle_alpha   90.00
_cell.angle_beta   90.00
_cell.angle_gamma   90.00
#
_symmetry.space_group_name_H-M   'P 1'
#
loop_
_entity.id
_entity.type
_entity.pdbx_description
1 polymer ?
#
loop_
_entity_poly.entity_id
_entity_poly.type
_entity_poly.pdbx_seq_one_letter_code
_entity_poly.pdbx_strand_id
1 'polypeptide(L)'
;MKSKILVRIILILFVLFILVQPFQISYGIDIVKEARDWFIAARNGEQIFNPDDIASAIAPISQILFAVGLVVLFVVGVVMGIKFITASPEEQGKIKGQLIGLAISTVVILGAYTIWKLTYDLMDDIITTSQVVINNDEYGRIA
;
A
#
# COMPACT_ATOMS: atom_id res chain seq x y z
N MET A 1 -34.49 -16.79 0.62
CA MET A 1 -34.71 -15.39 1.07
C MET A 1 -33.52 -14.80 1.83
N LYS A 2 -32.86 -15.56 2.73
CA LYS A 2 -31.67 -15.14 3.52
C LYS A 2 -30.42 -14.78 2.69
N SER A 3 -30.19 -15.45 1.55
CA SER A 3 -29.03 -15.18 0.67
C SER A 3 -29.05 -13.79 0.03
N LYS A 4 -30.23 -13.26 -0.33
CA LYS A 4 -30.37 -11.94 -0.95
C LYS A 4 -30.08 -10.79 0.03
N ILE A 5 -30.43 -10.96 1.31
CA ILE A 5 -30.07 -10.01 2.38
C ILE A 5 -28.57 -10.06 2.66
N LEU A 6 -27.97 -11.26 2.75
CA LEU A 6 -26.54 -11.42 3.00
C LEU A 6 -25.69 -10.76 1.90
N VAL A 7 -26.06 -10.96 0.64
CA VAL A 7 -25.39 -10.33 -0.51
C VAL A 7 -25.48 -8.80 -0.48
N ARG A 8 -26.62 -8.23 -0.06
CA ARG A 8 -26.77 -6.77 0.11
C ARG A 8 -25.89 -6.22 1.23
N ILE A 9 -25.77 -6.93 2.36
CA ILE A 9 -24.90 -6.52 3.47
C ILE A 9 -23.43 -6.57 3.05
N ILE A 10 -23.00 -7.61 2.34
CA ILE A 10 -21.63 -7.72 1.82
C ILE A 10 -21.32 -6.60 0.82
N LEU A 11 -22.26 -6.27 -0.06
CA LEU A 11 -22.13 -5.14 -1.00
C LEU A 11 -21.97 -3.81 -0.26
N ILE A 12 -22.75 -3.56 0.80
CA ILE A 12 -22.63 -2.36 1.61
C ILE A 12 -21.28 -2.30 2.34
N LEU A 13 -20.82 -3.41 2.91
CA LEU A 13 -19.50 -3.49 3.54
C LEU A 13 -18.36 -3.30 2.55
N PHE A 14 -18.50 -3.79 1.32
CA PHE A 14 -17.52 -3.57 0.25
C PHE A 14 -17.47 -2.10 -0.19
N VAL A 15 -18.62 -1.45 -0.34
CA VAL A 15 -18.70 -0.01 -0.64
C VAL A 15 -18.09 0.80 0.50
N LEU A 16 -18.41 0.49 1.76
CA LEU A 16 -17.80 1.14 2.92
C LEU A 16 -16.29 0.90 2.98
N PHE A 17 -15.81 -0.30 2.65
CA PHE A 17 -14.39 -0.60 2.58
C PHE A 17 -13.69 0.30 1.55
N ILE A 18 -14.24 0.43 0.34
CA ILE A 18 -13.73 1.32 -0.72
C ILE A 18 -13.70 2.78 -0.24
N LEU A 19 -14.73 3.24 0.46
CA LEU A 19 -14.85 4.62 0.94
C LEU A 19 -13.87 4.98 2.07
N VAL A 20 -13.45 3.99 2.86
CA VAL A 20 -12.56 4.20 4.02
C VAL A 20 -11.07 4.14 3.63
N GLN A 21 -10.73 3.55 2.47
CA GLN A 21 -9.33 3.50 2.06
C GLN A 21 -8.87 4.88 1.55
N PRO A 22 -7.79 5.46 2.11
CA PRO A 22 -7.13 6.62 1.51
C PRO A 22 -6.29 6.17 0.31
N PHE A 23 -6.90 5.51 -0.69
CA PHE A 23 -6.22 5.12 -1.92
C PHE A 23 -5.97 6.36 -2.78
N GLN A 24 -4.91 7.09 -2.46
CA GLN A 24 -4.20 7.91 -3.44
C GLN A 24 -3.18 6.99 -4.13
N ILE A 25 -3.67 6.01 -4.91
CA ILE A 25 -2.77 5.35 -5.88
C ILE A 25 -2.43 6.43 -6.88
N SER A 26 -1.16 6.80 -7.01
CA SER A 26 -0.77 7.68 -8.10
C SER A 26 -1.02 6.93 -9.42
N TYR A 27 -2.19 7.17 -10.02
CA TYR A 27 -2.56 6.65 -11.35
C TYR A 27 -1.74 7.31 -12.48
N GLY A 28 -0.85 8.25 -12.14
CA GLY A 28 -0.09 9.05 -13.10
C GLY A 28 1.19 8.39 -13.63
N ILE A 29 1.51 7.18 -13.19
CA ILE A 29 2.83 6.60 -13.43
C ILE A 29 2.71 5.28 -14.20
N ASP A 30 3.22 5.28 -15.42
CA ASP A 30 3.51 4.07 -16.16
C ASP A 30 4.76 3.44 -15.52
N ILE A 31 4.58 2.66 -14.46
CA ILE A 31 5.65 2.02 -13.67
C ILE A 31 6.58 1.21 -14.57
N VAL A 32 6.04 0.67 -15.67
CA VAL A 32 6.82 -0.07 -16.68
C VAL A 32 7.74 0.89 -17.44
N LYS A 33 7.26 2.09 -17.76
CA LYS A 33 8.08 3.14 -18.37
C LYS A 33 9.14 3.66 -17.40
N GLU A 34 8.80 3.99 -16.17
CA GLU A 34 9.78 4.49 -15.20
C GLU A 34 10.86 3.45 -14.89
N ALA A 35 10.48 2.20 -14.66
CA ALA A 35 11.44 1.11 -14.48
C ALA A 35 12.34 0.94 -15.70
N ARG A 36 11.78 1.01 -16.92
CA ARG A 36 12.55 0.89 -18.16
C ARG A 36 13.54 2.05 -18.32
N ASP A 37 13.10 3.28 -18.05
CA ASP A 37 13.93 4.47 -18.18
C ASP A 37 15.08 4.43 -17.15
N TRP A 38 14.82 3.95 -15.92
CA TRP A 38 15.84 3.65 -14.92
C TRP A 38 16.87 2.60 -15.39
N PHE A 39 16.42 1.49 -15.99
CA PHE A 39 17.33 0.46 -16.54
C PHE A 39 18.18 0.99 -17.70
N ILE A 40 17.64 1.89 -18.53
CA ILE A 40 18.39 2.51 -19.64
C ILE A 40 19.46 3.46 -19.11
N ALA A 41 19.12 4.34 -18.15
CA ALA A 41 20.08 5.22 -17.49
C ALA A 41 21.22 4.43 -16.82
N ALA A 42 20.88 3.35 -16.12
CA ALA A 42 21.84 2.42 -15.53
C ALA A 42 22.78 1.79 -16.57
N ARG A 43 22.22 1.36 -17.70
CA ARG A 43 23.00 0.77 -18.81
C ARG A 43 23.95 1.79 -19.44
N ASN A 44 23.56 3.07 -19.49
CA ASN A 44 24.36 4.14 -20.09
C ASN A 44 25.45 4.68 -19.15
N GLY A 45 25.52 4.20 -17.91
CA GLY A 45 26.51 4.65 -16.91
C GLY A 45 26.21 6.04 -16.34
N GLU A 46 24.98 6.51 -16.47
CA GLU A 46 24.52 7.74 -15.83
C GLU A 46 24.50 7.55 -14.31
N GLN A 47 24.79 8.61 -13.53
CA GLN A 47 24.70 8.51 -12.08
C GLN A 47 23.23 8.32 -11.68
N ILE A 48 22.92 7.11 -11.23
CA ILE A 48 21.59 6.68 -10.78
C ILE A 48 21.38 6.93 -9.27
N PHE A 49 22.40 7.46 -8.58
CA PHE A 49 22.43 7.62 -7.12
C PHE A 49 21.94 9.00 -6.68
N ASN A 50 20.82 9.47 -7.24
CA ASN A 50 20.07 10.55 -6.63
C ASN A 50 19.00 9.95 -5.69
N PRO A 51 19.03 10.24 -4.38
CA PRO A 51 18.03 9.76 -3.42
C PRO A 51 16.58 10.06 -3.86
N ASP A 52 16.35 11.18 -4.54
CA ASP A 52 15.04 11.58 -5.07
C ASP A 52 14.50 10.63 -6.16
N ASP A 53 15.39 10.15 -7.03
CA ASP A 53 15.03 9.24 -8.13
C ASP A 53 14.68 7.84 -7.60
N ILE A 54 15.30 7.44 -6.49
CA ILE A 54 15.02 6.15 -5.83
C ILE A 54 13.71 6.20 -5.06
N ALA A 55 13.48 7.27 -4.31
CA ALA A 55 12.24 7.47 -3.56
C ALA A 55 11.03 7.48 -4.49
N SER A 56 11.10 8.29 -5.54
CA SER A 56 10.01 8.44 -6.53
C SER A 56 9.73 7.15 -7.31
N ALA A 57 10.75 6.37 -7.68
CA ALA A 57 10.57 5.11 -8.39
C ALA A 57 9.94 3.98 -7.53
N ILE A 58 10.20 3.95 -6.21
CA ILE A 58 9.77 2.84 -5.33
C ILE A 58 8.39 3.10 -4.69
N ALA A 59 7.99 4.36 -4.53
CA ALA A 59 6.70 4.72 -3.93
C ALA A 59 5.46 4.14 -4.66
N PRO A 60 5.39 4.12 -6.00
CA PRO A 60 4.24 3.52 -6.69
C PRO A 60 4.18 1.99 -6.53
N ILE A 61 5.33 1.33 -6.52
CA ILE A 61 5.43 -0.14 -6.42
C ILE A 61 4.89 -0.63 -5.07
N SER A 62 5.30 0.02 -4.00
CA SER A 62 4.88 -0.29 -2.63
C SER A 62 3.39 -0.02 -2.39
N GLN A 63 2.85 1.08 -2.94
CA GLN A 63 1.42 1.38 -2.90
C GLN A 63 0.59 0.30 -3.60
N ILE A 64 1.00 -0.16 -4.79
CA ILE A 64 0.28 -1.22 -5.52
C ILE A 64 0.39 -2.56 -4.80
N LEU A 65 1.56 -2.92 -4.27
CA LEU A 65 1.74 -4.16 -3.54
C LEU A 65 0.84 -4.20 -2.30
N PHE A 66 0.77 -3.10 -1.57
CA PHE A 66 -0.14 -2.94 -0.43
C PHE A 66 -1.61 -3.02 -0.87
N ALA A 67 -1.96 -2.40 -2.00
CA ALA A 67 -3.30 -2.45 -2.55
C ALA A 67 -3.77 -3.87 -2.86
N VAL A 68 -2.93 -4.63 -3.56
CA VAL A 68 -3.19 -6.04 -3.87
C VAL A 68 -3.32 -6.84 -2.57
N GLY A 69 -2.43 -6.63 -1.61
CA GLY A 69 -2.49 -7.28 -0.29
C GLY A 69 -3.81 -7.03 0.43
N LEU A 70 -4.29 -5.79 0.46
CA LEU A 70 -5.56 -5.42 1.08
C LEU A 70 -6.77 -6.03 0.37
N VAL A 71 -6.79 -6.04 -0.97
CA VAL A 71 -7.87 -6.67 -1.74
C VAL A 71 -7.94 -8.16 -1.45
N VAL A 72 -6.79 -8.85 -1.46
CA VAL A 72 -6.72 -10.29 -1.14
C VAL A 72 -7.21 -10.53 0.30
N LEU A 73 -6.74 -9.75 1.26
CA LEU A 73 -7.14 -9.85 2.66
C LEU A 73 -8.65 -9.68 2.83
N PHE A 74 -9.24 -8.69 2.15
CA PHE A 74 -10.67 -8.44 2.17
C PHE A 74 -11.46 -9.62 1.59
N VAL A 75 -11.08 -10.11 0.41
CA VAL A 75 -11.76 -11.24 -0.26
C VAL A 75 -11.70 -12.50 0.61
N VAL A 76 -10.50 -12.84 1.13
CA VAL A 76 -10.34 -14.00 2.02
C VAL A 76 -11.16 -13.82 3.29
N GLY A 77 -11.16 -12.63 3.89
CA GLY A 77 -11.96 -12.31 5.07
C GLY A 77 -13.45 -12.49 4.85
N VAL A 78 -13.99 -12.01 3.73
CA VAL A 78 -15.40 -12.21 3.37
C VAL A 78 -15.72 -13.69 3.18
N VAL A 79 -14.91 -14.41 2.40
CA VAL A 79 -15.12 -15.85 2.15
C VAL A 79 -15.10 -16.64 3.46
N MET A 80 -14.15 -16.34 4.35
CA MET A 80 -14.02 -16.97 5.65
C MET A 80 -15.16 -16.59 6.61
N GLY A 81 -15.60 -15.33 6.60
CA GLY A 81 -16.74 -14.87 7.39
C GLY A 81 -18.05 -15.56 6.98
N ILE A 82 -18.29 -15.72 5.68
CA ILE A 82 -19.46 -16.47 5.19
C ILE A 82 -19.38 -17.92 5.64
N LYS A 83 -18.22 -18.58 5.43
CA LYS A 83 -18.01 -19.97 5.87
C LYS A 83 -18.28 -20.13 7.37
N PHE A 84 -17.83 -19.19 8.19
CA PHE A 84 -18.05 -19.22 9.64
C PHE A 84 -19.54 -19.17 10.01
N ILE A 85 -20.31 -18.28 9.37
CA ILE A 85 -21.75 -18.12 9.66
C ILE A 85 -22.55 -19.35 9.22
N THR A 86 -22.13 -20.01 8.14
CA THR A 86 -22.87 -21.17 7.58
C THR A 86 -22.38 -22.53 8.10
N ALA A 87 -21.24 -22.57 8.79
CA ALA A 87 -20.61 -23.79 9.27
C ALA A 87 -21.37 -24.43 10.45
N SER A 88 -21.26 -25.75 10.58
CA SER A 88 -21.74 -26.46 11.77
C SER A 88 -20.91 -26.09 13.02
N PRO A 89 -21.43 -26.34 14.24
CA PRO A 89 -20.69 -26.03 15.47
C PRO A 89 -19.28 -26.65 15.55
N GLU A 90 -19.08 -27.84 14.99
CA GLU A 90 -17.77 -28.51 14.94
C GLU A 90 -16.81 -27.84 13.95
N GLU A 91 -17.29 -27.43 12.78
CA GLU A 91 -16.47 -26.75 11.76
C GLU A 91 -16.07 -25.33 12.16
N GLN A 92 -16.90 -24.66 12.98
CA GLN A 92 -16.61 -23.32 13.50
C GLN A 92 -15.30 -23.26 14.29
N GLY A 93 -14.92 -24.32 15.01
CA GLY A 93 -13.66 -24.36 15.77
C GLY A 93 -12.43 -24.21 14.88
N LYS A 94 -12.41 -24.91 13.74
CA LYS A 94 -11.34 -24.82 12.74
C LYS A 94 -11.29 -23.45 12.08
N ILE A 95 -12.46 -22.92 11.70
CA ILE A 95 -12.57 -21.61 11.03
C ILE A 95 -12.12 -20.48 11.97
N LYS A 96 -12.40 -20.56 13.27
CA LYS A 96 -11.89 -19.60 14.26
C LYS A 96 -10.37 -19.51 14.27
N GLY A 97 -9.67 -20.65 14.23
CA GLY A 97 -8.21 -20.66 14.15
C GLY A 97 -7.68 -19.97 12.89
N GLN A 98 -8.34 -20.17 11.75
CA GLN A 98 -7.98 -19.51 10.50
C GLN A 98 -8.28 -18.01 10.52
N LEU A 99 -9.38 -17.58 11.17
CA LEU A 99 -9.71 -16.17 11.37
C LEU A 99 -8.69 -15.45 12.27
N ILE A 100 -8.15 -16.12 13.29
CA ILE A 100 -7.05 -15.58 14.10
C ILE A 100 -5.79 -15.41 13.23
N GLY A 101 -5.46 -16.41 12.40
CA GLY A 101 -4.35 -16.31 11.45
C GLY A 101 -4.52 -15.14 10.47
N LEU A 102 -5.74 -14.92 9.98
CA LEU A 102 -6.07 -13.77 9.14
C LEU A 102 -5.95 -12.42 9.88
N ALA A 103 -6.34 -12.38 11.16
CA ALA A 103 -6.15 -11.18 11.98
C ALA A 103 -4.66 -10.85 12.16
N ILE A 104 -3.82 -11.87 12.41
CA ILE A 104 -2.37 -11.71 12.52
C ILE A 104 -1.77 -11.23 11.19
N SER A 105 -2.17 -11.79 10.06
CA SER A 105 -1.67 -11.34 8.75
C SER A 105 -2.06 -9.90 8.44
N THR A 106 -3.26 -9.49 8.86
CA THR A 106 -3.72 -8.10 8.76
C THR A 106 -2.77 -7.17 9.50
N VAL A 107 -2.42 -7.50 10.75
CA VAL A 107 -1.48 -6.70 11.56
C VAL A 107 -0.11 -6.62 10.90
N VAL A 108 0.39 -7.72 10.33
CA VAL A 108 1.69 -7.75 9.64
C VAL A 108 1.67 -6.86 8.39
N ILE A 109 0.64 -6.97 7.55
CA ILE A 109 0.53 -6.17 6.30
C ILE A 109 0.42 -4.68 6.62
N LEU A 110 -0.44 -4.31 7.57
CA LEU A 110 -0.61 -2.91 7.98
C LEU A 110 0.63 -2.37 8.68
N GLY A 111 1.26 -3.17 9.55
CA GLY A 111 2.49 -2.78 10.24
C GLY A 111 3.66 -2.56 9.28
N ALA A 112 3.86 -3.46 8.32
CA ALA A 112 4.90 -3.33 7.30
C ALA A 112 4.70 -2.06 6.45
N TYR A 113 3.48 -1.81 5.98
CA TYR A 113 3.17 -0.60 5.22
C TYR A 113 3.35 0.68 6.04
N THR A 114 2.96 0.66 7.31
CA THR A 114 3.12 1.82 8.21
C THR A 114 4.60 2.17 8.41
N ILE A 115 5.45 1.16 8.70
CA ILE A 115 6.89 1.37 8.85
C ILE A 115 7.52 1.88 7.55
N TRP A 116 7.13 1.28 6.43
CA TRP A 116 7.59 1.71 5.11
C TRP A 116 7.23 3.17 4.85
N LYS A 117 5.96 3.56 5.03
CA LYS A 117 5.49 4.91 4.73
C LYS A 117 6.14 5.95 5.64
N LEU A 118 6.26 5.65 6.94
CA LEU A 118 6.98 6.51 7.87
C LEU A 118 8.43 6.75 7.43
N THR A 119 9.13 5.69 7.01
CA THR A 119 10.52 5.81 6.56
C THR A 119 10.63 6.63 5.28
N TYR A 120 9.69 6.42 4.35
CA TYR A 120 9.62 7.20 3.11
C TYR A 120 9.38 8.69 3.39
N ASP A 121 8.41 9.02 4.24
CA ASP A 121 8.07 10.41 4.58
C ASP A 121 9.25 11.12 5.27
N LEU A 122 9.93 10.43 6.18
CA LEU A 122 11.14 10.98 6.83
C LEU A 122 12.27 11.26 5.83
N MET A 123 12.45 10.39 4.83
CA MET A 123 13.47 10.58 3.80
C MET A 123 13.15 11.76 2.89
N ASP A 124 11.90 11.86 2.44
CA ASP A 124 11.39 12.96 1.60
C ASP A 124 11.50 14.32 2.29
N ASP A 125 11.14 14.38 3.58
CA ASP A 125 11.25 15.60 4.40
C ASP A 125 12.72 16.06 4.55
N ILE A 126 13.66 15.14 4.76
CA ILE A 126 15.08 15.46 4.89
C ILE A 126 15.65 16.00 3.59
N ILE A 127 15.31 15.39 2.45
CA ILE A 127 15.81 15.84 1.15
C ILE A 127 15.22 17.21 0.80
N THR A 128 13.91 17.38 0.96
CA THR A 128 13.23 18.65 0.71
C THR A 128 13.83 19.78 1.56
N THR A 129 14.06 19.53 2.85
CA THR A 129 14.67 20.51 3.76
C THR A 129 16.10 20.87 3.33
N SER A 130 16.89 19.89 2.88
CA SER A 130 18.27 20.11 2.43
C SER A 130 18.33 21.00 1.19
N GLN A 131 17.43 20.80 0.23
CA GLN A 131 17.34 21.62 -0.98
C GLN A 131 16.93 23.07 -0.66
N VAL A 132 16.02 23.29 0.29
CA VAL A 132 15.60 24.65 0.70
C VAL A 132 16.76 25.44 1.31
N VAL A 133 17.61 24.81 2.11
CA VAL A 133 18.76 25.49 2.73
C VAL A 133 19.80 25.91 1.69
N ILE A 134 20.15 25.03 0.75
CA ILE A 134 21.11 25.33 -0.33
C ILE A 134 20.59 26.45 -1.23
N ASN A 135 19.31 26.44 -1.60
CA ASN A 135 18.77 27.52 -2.41
C ASN A 135 18.86 28.87 -1.67
N ASN A 136 18.58 28.90 -0.35
CA ASN A 136 18.61 30.13 0.42
C ASN A 136 20.04 30.68 0.65
N ASP A 137 21.04 29.81 0.73
CA ASP A 137 22.44 30.22 0.88
C ASP A 137 23.04 30.80 -0.42
N GLU A 138 22.65 30.31 -1.59
CA GLU A 138 23.02 30.90 -2.89
C GLU A 138 22.46 32.31 -3.05
N TYR A 139 21.18 32.53 -2.75
CA TYR A 139 20.56 33.86 -2.81
C TYR A 139 21.17 34.85 -1.82
N GLY A 140 21.61 34.39 -0.64
CA GLY A 140 22.29 35.24 0.35
C GLY A 140 23.72 35.63 -0.03
N ARG A 141 24.37 34.89 -0.94
CA ARG A 141 25.75 35.17 -1.40
C ARG A 141 25.82 36.11 -2.60
N ILE A 142 24.72 36.30 -3.32
CA ILE A 142 24.61 37.19 -4.49
C ILE A 142 24.09 38.60 -4.14
N ALA A 143 23.79 38.87 -2.86
CA ALA A 143 23.34 40.16 -2.34
C ALA A 143 24.47 40.98 -1.71
#